data_AF-K9XE84-F1
#
_entry.id   AF-K9XE84-F1
#
_cell.length_a   1.000
_cell.length_b   1.000
_cell.length_c   1.000
_cell.angle_alpha   90.00
_cell.angle_beta   90.00
_cell.angle_gamma   90.00
#
_symmetry.space_group_name_H-M   'P 1'
#
loop_
_entity.id
_entity.type
_entity.pdbx_description
1 polymer ?
#
loop_
_entity_poly.entity_id
_entity_poly.type
_entity_poly.pdbx_seq_one_letter_code
_entity_poly.pdbx_strand_id
1 'polypeptide(L)' 'MNTLAQVLETASQLPREQQEMLINILQNRLNESRRIEIATDAQQTLMEFRAGRFPHQSAEDAIIVLRECLHEPEA' A
#
# COMPACT_ATOMS: atom_id res chain seq x y z
N MET A 1 23.36 -6.32 -0.45
CA MET A 1 22.01 -6.63 -0.99
C MET A 1 21.95 -8.13 -1.16
N ASN A 2 21.02 -8.82 -0.49
CA ASN A 2 20.79 -10.24 -0.75
C ASN A 2 19.75 -10.39 -1.85
N THR A 3 19.94 -11.36 -2.74
CA THR A 3 18.92 -11.71 -3.73
C THR A 3 17.77 -12.45 -3.05
N LEU A 4 16.56 -12.42 -3.64
CA LEU A 4 15.42 -13.19 -3.13
C LEU A 4 15.76 -14.68 -3.00
N ALA A 5 16.49 -15.23 -3.98
CA ALA A 5 16.95 -16.61 -3.96
C ALA A 5 17.81 -16.93 -2.73
N GLN A 6 18.79 -16.08 -2.40
CA GLN A 6 19.64 -16.26 -1.20
C GLN A 6 18.85 -16.15 0.10
N VAL A 7 17.87 -15.25 0.18
CA VAL A 7 17.01 -15.10 1.36
C VAL A 7 16.14 -16.35 1.56
N LEU A 8 15.58 -16.89 0.48
CA LEU A 8 14.79 -18.11 0.51
C LEU A 8 15.63 -19.31 0.95
N GLU A 9 16.81 -19.50 0.38
CA GLU A 9 17.69 -20.60 0.80
C GLU A 9 18.04 -20.51 2.29
N THR A 10 18.37 -19.30 2.77
CA THR A 10 18.70 -19.08 4.18
C THR A 10 17.50 -19.36 5.09
N ALA A 11 16.30 -18.92 4.70
CA ALA A 11 15.07 -19.20 5.44
C ALA A 11 14.74 -20.70 5.47
N SER A 12 15.00 -21.42 4.38
CA SER A 12 14.78 -22.87 4.31
C SER A 12 15.70 -23.69 5.22
N GLN A 13 16.85 -23.14 5.64
CA GLN A 13 17.74 -23.79 6.62
C GLN A 13 17.24 -23.68 8.07
N LEU A 14 16.23 -22.84 8.34
CA LEU A 14 15.66 -22.71 9.68
C LEU A 14 14.83 -23.95 10.03
N PRO A 15 14.73 -24.34 11.33
CA PRO A 15 13.75 -25.31 11.78
C PRO A 15 12.33 -24.89 11.40
N ARG A 16 11.44 -25.86 11.15
CA ARG A 16 10.05 -25.60 10.72
C ARG A 16 9.32 -24.56 11.56
N GLU A 17 9.42 -24.66 12.88
CA GLU A 17 8.80 -23.71 13.81
C GLU A 17 9.32 -22.27 13.61
N GLN A 18 10.61 -22.11 13.36
CA GLN A 18 11.21 -20.80 13.09
C GLN A 18 10.83 -20.28 11.70
N GLN A 19 10.63 -21.14 10.70
CA GLN A 19 10.09 -20.75 9.40
C GLN A 19 8.66 -20.20 9.53
N GLU A 20 7.80 -20.89 10.29
CA GLU A 20 6.42 -20.45 10.56
C GLU A 20 6.42 -19.11 11.32
N MET A 21 7.31 -18.94 12.29
CA MET A 21 7.48 -17.67 13.00
C MET A 21 7.96 -16.54 12.09
N LEU A 22 8.91 -16.82 11.20
CA LEU A 22 9.43 -15.85 10.22
C LEU A 22 8.32 -15.36 9.28
N ILE A 23 7.47 -16.28 8.78
CA ILE A 23 6.32 -15.94 7.95
C ILE A 23 5.39 -14.97 8.68
N ASN A 24 5.03 -15.27 9.93
CA ASN A 24 4.16 -14.42 10.73
C ASN A 24 4.76 -13.02 10.98
N ILE A 25 6.06 -12.95 11.28
CA ILE A 25 6.77 -11.68 11.48
C ILE A 25 6.73 -10.84 10.20
N LEU A 26 7.05 -11.44 9.05
CA LEU A 26 7.09 -10.73 7.78
C LEU A 26 5.70 -10.24 7.37
N GLN A 27 4.67 -11.07 7.51
CA GLN A 27 3.29 -10.66 7.24
C GLN A 27 2.86 -9.48 8.12
N ASN A 28 3.15 -9.53 9.41
CA ASN A 28 2.83 -8.44 10.34
C ASN A 28 3.55 -7.14 9.97
N ARG A 29 4.82 -7.22 9.57
CA ARG A 29 5.59 -6.05 9.12
C ARG A 29 5.04 -5.44 7.84
N LEU A 30 4.66 -6.27 6.87
CA LEU A 30 4.04 -5.80 5.63
C LEU A 30 2.70 -5.11 5.90
N ASN A 31 1.87 -5.69 6.77
CA ASN A 31 0.61 -5.11 7.19
C ASN A 31 0.81 -3.78 7.94
N GLU A 32 1.81 -3.68 8.81
CA GLU A 32 2.16 -2.43 9.49
C GLU A 32 2.63 -1.37 8.50
N SER A 33 3.52 -1.72 7.58
CA SER A 33 4.01 -0.80 6.55
C SER A 33 2.85 -0.24 5.71
N ARG A 34 1.92 -1.09 5.29
CA ARG A 34 0.74 -0.67 4.53
C ARG A 34 -0.17 0.24 5.35
N ARG A 35 -0.33 -0.03 6.65
CA ARG A 35 -1.12 0.85 7.55
C ARG A 35 -0.48 2.22 7.71
N ILE A 36 0.84 2.28 7.84
CA ILE A 36 1.59 3.55 7.93
C ILE A 36 1.45 4.35 6.62
N GLU A 37 1.56 3.68 5.47
CA GLU A 37 1.36 4.32 4.16
C GLU A 37 -0.03 4.94 4.04
N ILE A 38 -1.09 4.16 4.34
CA ILE A 38 -2.48 4.64 4.33
C ILE A 38 -2.67 5.80 5.31
N ALA A 39 -2.11 5.71 6.52
CA ALA A 39 -2.23 6.76 7.51
C ALA A 39 -1.54 8.06 7.07
N THR A 40 -0.37 7.94 6.43
CA THR A 40 0.39 9.08 5.90
C THR A 40 -0.40 9.76 4.77
N ASP A 41 -0.91 8.98 3.83
CA ASP A 41 -1.72 9.46 2.71
C ASP A 41 -3.02 10.15 3.19
N ALA A 42 -3.71 9.55 4.16
CA ALA A 42 -4.91 10.12 4.76
C ALA A 42 -4.61 11.45 5.49
N GLN A 43 -3.49 11.54 6.21
CA GLN A 43 -3.08 12.77 6.88
C GLN A 43 -2.78 13.88 5.87
N GLN A 44 -2.06 13.55 4.80
CA GLN A 44 -1.74 14.47 3.72
C GLN A 44 -3.03 14.98 3.05
N THR A 45 -3.92 14.06 2.65
CA THR A 45 -5.21 14.37 2.04
C THR A 45 -6.05 15.28 2.95
N LEU A 46 -6.14 14.98 4.25
CA LEU A 46 -6.90 15.79 5.19
C LEU A 46 -6.30 17.21 5.33
N MET A 47 -4.98 17.33 5.34
CA MET A 47 -4.31 18.64 5.36
C MET A 47 -4.60 19.45 4.10
N GLU A 48 -4.55 18.82 2.92
CA GLU A 48 -4.86 19.47 1.63
C GLU A 48 -6.31 19.93 1.54
N PHE A 49 -7.25 19.12 2.05
CA PHE A 49 -8.65 19.48 2.15
C PHE A 49 -8.86 20.70 3.05
N ARG A 50 -8.25 20.69 4.25
CA ARG A 50 -8.32 21.83 5.18
C ARG A 50 -7.66 23.09 4.63
N ALA A 51 -6.64 22.94 3.80
CA ALA A 51 -5.99 24.05 3.11
C ALA A 51 -6.80 24.58 1.90
N GLY A 52 -7.97 23.99 1.60
CA GLY A 52 -8.81 24.40 0.47
C GLY A 52 -8.20 24.08 -0.90
N ARG A 53 -7.27 23.12 -0.96
CA ARG A 53 -6.59 22.76 -2.22
C ARG A 53 -7.42 21.88 -3.14
N PHE A 54 -8.51 21.29 -2.63
CA PHE A 54 -9.43 20.52 -3.47
C PHE A 54 -10.56 21.38 -4.02
N PRO A 55 -10.85 21.27 -5.32
CA PRO A 55 -11.97 21.99 -5.92
C PRO A 55 -13.29 21.46 -5.36
N HIS A 56 -14.27 22.36 -5.20
CA HIS A 56 -15.64 21.95 -4.96
C HIS A 56 -16.17 21.25 -6.21
N GLN A 57 -16.54 19.98 -6.06
CA GLN A 57 -17.17 19.19 -7.11
C GLN A 57 -18.31 18.36 -6.53
N SER A 58 -19.37 18.14 -7.31
CA SER A 58 -20.43 17.24 -6.91
C SER A 58 -19.91 15.79 -6.93
N ALA A 59 -20.55 14.91 -6.17
CA ALA A 59 -20.23 13.49 -6.23
C ALA A 59 -20.49 12.90 -7.63
N GLU A 60 -21.49 13.42 -8.34
CA GLU A 60 -21.83 12.98 -9.70
C GLU A 60 -20.73 13.34 -10.71
N ASP A 61 -20.23 14.58 -10.67
CA ASP A 61 -19.12 15.01 -11.55
C ASP A 61 -17.84 14.21 -11.25
N ALA A 62 -17.55 13.98 -9.96
CA ALA A 62 -16.41 13.17 -9.55
C ALA A 62 -16.49 11.72 -10.06
N ILE A 63 -17.68 11.12 -10.02
CA ILE A 63 -17.92 9.75 -10.50
C ILE A 63 -17.80 9.66 -12.02
N ILE A 64 -18.24 10.68 -12.77
CA ILE A 64 -18.09 10.74 -14.22
C ILE A 64 -16.61 10.74 -14.59
N VAL A 65 -15.81 11.63 -14.01
CA VAL A 65 -14.36 11.72 -14.27
C VAL A 65 -13.65 10.41 -13.92
N LEU A 66 -13.98 9.81 -12.76
CA LEU A 66 -13.41 8.51 -12.35
C LEU A 66 -13.71 7.41 -13.37
N ARG A 67 -14.92 7.37 -13.92
CA ARG A 67 -15.27 6.38 -14.95
C ARG A 67 -14.51 6.65 -16.25
N GLU A 68 -14.37 7.90 -16.66
CA GLU A 68 -13.59 8.27 -17.85
C GLU A 68 -12.13 7.83 -17.73
N CYS A 69 -11.46 8.13 -16.60
CA CYS A 69 -10.08 7.70 -16.34
C CYS A 69 -9.91 6.17 -16.34
N LEU A 70 -10.91 5.41 -15.90
CA LEU A 70 -10.86 3.94 -15.91
C LEU A 70 -11.10 3.32 -17.31
N HIS A 71 -11.63 4.09 -18.26
CA HIS A 71 -11.87 3.66 -19.64
C HIS A 71 -10.81 4.15 -20.63
N GLU A 72 -9.92 5.06 -20.21
CA GLU A 72 -8.73 5.40 -21.00
C GLU A 72 -7.75 4.20 -20.98
N PRO A 73 -7.37 3.65 -22.15
CA PRO A 73 -6.31 2.64 -22.18
C PRO A 73 -5.01 3.28 -21.70
N GLU A 74 -4.28 2.60 -20.81
CA GLU A 74 -2.90 2.99 -20.44
C GLU A 74 -2.10 3.25 -21.73
N ALA A 75 -1.61 4.49 -21.90
CA ALA A 75 -0.79 4.91 -23.03
C ALA A 75 0.68 4.50 -22.85
#